data_AF-A0A7J5DVT3-F1
#
_entry.id   AF-A0A7J5DVT3-F1
#
_cell.length_a   1.000
_cell.length_b   1.000
_cell.length_c   1.000
_cell.angle_alpha   90.00
_cell.angle_beta   90.00
_cell.angle_gamma   90.00
#
_symmetry.space_group_name_H-M   'P 1'
#
loop_
_entity.id
_entity.type
_entity.pdbx_description
1 polymer ?
#
loop_
_entity_poly.entity_id
_entity_poly.type
_entity_poly.pdbx_seq_one_letter_code
_entity_poly.pdbx_strand_id
1 'polypeptide(L)'
;MVTRRTFLTTVPALAAGVGLAPVPALAAPQTATTAPPTAYLGGRAVPRLAVRQWEARRVRVAAERLARHLPTALLADLDALLRRPARDTAGLDRDRALLAAVKLEMGEARLRRLLAPDLALSTPAGRLTSRFGRWAVSRAAVTSSTGSAQGFADWFTARGVVGDERTLLAACPDHYLIRNPEPGRPELQEVVEVTGGAVLAARFLIDYGDHDGLPIAEDPAFGVRLAGWARAEGGARIGGVRHQLRDEPGGGFRAELAVAFPATLPRWMVTEHRWHLACEFSNWVAAYTATLGDGPVGAGS
;
A
#
# COMPACT_ATOMS: atom_id res chain seq x y z
N MET A 1 -33.10 5.35 5.07
CA MET A 1 -32.83 3.91 4.97
C MET A 1 -32.56 3.59 3.51
N VAL A 2 -31.33 3.24 3.16
CA VAL A 2 -30.94 2.92 1.78
C VAL A 2 -30.67 1.42 1.71
N THR A 3 -31.58 0.70 1.08
CA THR A 3 -31.48 -0.75 0.85
C THR A 3 -30.59 -1.06 -0.35
N ARG A 4 -30.03 -2.28 -0.34
CA ARG A 4 -29.04 -2.91 -1.24
C ARG A 4 -29.25 -2.80 -2.78
N ARG A 5 -30.24 -2.06 -3.28
CA ARG A 5 -30.59 -1.94 -4.71
C ARG A 5 -30.24 -0.58 -5.34
N THR A 6 -29.73 0.40 -4.58
CA THR A 6 -29.53 1.78 -5.06
C THR A 6 -28.08 2.12 -5.44
N PHE A 7 -27.14 1.16 -5.43
CA PHE A 7 -25.73 1.44 -5.78
C PHE A 7 -25.35 1.05 -7.23
N LEU A 8 -26.27 0.45 -8.00
CA LEU A 8 -26.00 -0.06 -9.36
C LEU A 8 -26.79 0.63 -10.48
N THR A 9 -27.46 1.76 -10.24
CA THR A 9 -28.35 2.37 -11.26
C THR A 9 -28.20 3.88 -11.49
N THR A 10 -27.24 4.58 -10.88
CA THR A 10 -26.98 5.99 -11.20
C THR A 10 -25.60 6.20 -11.80
N VAL A 11 -25.35 5.60 -12.97
CA VAL A 11 -24.73 6.25 -14.13
C VAL A 11 -25.24 5.54 -15.40
N PRO A 12 -26.37 5.99 -15.97
CA PRO A 12 -26.37 6.12 -17.42
C PRO A 12 -27.10 7.40 -17.85
N ALA A 13 -26.35 8.38 -18.37
CA ALA A 13 -26.79 9.34 -19.39
C ALA A 13 -25.80 10.51 -19.47
N LEU A 14 -24.71 10.32 -20.20
CA LEU A 14 -23.99 11.37 -20.93
C LEU A 14 -23.28 10.70 -22.11
N ALA A 15 -24.07 10.01 -22.93
CA ALA A 15 -23.66 9.46 -24.20
C ALA A 15 -24.86 9.51 -25.15
N ALA A 16 -25.20 10.71 -25.61
CA ALA A 16 -25.93 10.92 -26.85
C ALA A 16 -25.73 12.37 -27.33
N GLY A 17 -25.03 12.54 -28.45
CA GLY A 17 -25.34 13.61 -29.39
C GLY A 17 -24.49 14.88 -29.34
N VAL A 18 -23.17 14.79 -29.55
CA VAL A 18 -22.48 15.73 -30.45
C VAL A 18 -21.45 14.92 -31.23
N GLY A 19 -21.60 14.89 -32.56
CA GLY A 19 -20.69 14.18 -33.45
C GLY A 19 -19.28 14.76 -33.35
N LEU A 20 -18.37 14.01 -32.73
CA LEU A 20 -16.93 14.21 -32.87
C LEU A 20 -16.41 13.07 -33.74
N ALA A 21 -15.64 13.42 -34.76
CA ALA A 21 -15.03 12.50 -35.71
C ALA A 21 -14.20 11.41 -34.98
N PRO A 22 -14.10 10.19 -35.54
CA PRO A 22 -13.29 9.14 -34.94
C PRO A 22 -11.83 9.57 -34.88
N VAL A 23 -11.31 9.75 -33.67
CA VAL A 23 -9.87 9.86 -33.44
C VAL A 23 -9.28 8.51 -33.83
N PRO A 24 -8.27 8.45 -34.73
CA PRO A 24 -7.64 7.19 -35.08
C PRO A 24 -7.08 6.55 -33.81
N ALA A 25 -7.37 5.26 -33.60
CA ALA A 25 -6.81 4.50 -32.52
C ALA A 25 -5.28 4.56 -32.62
N LEU A 26 -4.66 5.31 -31.71
CA LEU A 26 -3.23 5.19 -31.46
C LEU A 26 -2.99 3.73 -31.07
N ALA A 27 -2.24 3.03 -31.92
CA ALA A 27 -1.79 1.68 -31.63
C ALA A 27 -1.16 1.70 -30.22
N ALA A 28 -1.70 0.85 -29.34
CA ALA A 28 -1.13 0.66 -28.03
C ALA A 28 0.36 0.32 -28.22
N PRO A 29 1.31 1.07 -27.61
CA PRO A 29 2.70 0.67 -27.68
C PRO A 29 2.80 -0.76 -27.17
N GLN A 30 3.49 -1.62 -27.93
CA GLN A 30 3.84 -2.96 -27.49
C GLN A 30 4.74 -2.80 -26.26
N THR A 31 4.14 -2.81 -25.09
CA THR A 31 4.85 -2.80 -23.82
C THR A 31 5.59 -4.12 -23.72
N ALA A 32 6.93 -4.05 -23.67
CA ALA A 32 7.75 -5.19 -23.30
C ALA A 32 7.13 -5.81 -22.04
N THR A 33 6.63 -7.03 -22.15
CA THR A 33 5.86 -7.66 -21.08
C THR A 33 6.83 -8.02 -19.96
N THR A 34 7.01 -7.11 -19.01
CA THR A 34 7.79 -7.38 -17.81
C THR A 34 7.07 -8.46 -17.00
N ALA A 35 7.81 -9.49 -16.60
CA ALA A 35 7.25 -10.54 -15.76
C ALA A 35 6.76 -9.92 -14.43
N PRO A 36 5.58 -10.32 -13.92
CA PRO A 36 5.08 -9.76 -12.69
C PRO A 36 6.00 -10.14 -11.52
N PRO A 37 6.11 -9.29 -10.49
CA PRO A 37 6.92 -9.59 -9.33
C PRO A 37 6.40 -10.82 -8.57
N THR A 38 7.31 -11.54 -7.93
CA THR A 38 7.00 -12.71 -7.11
C THR A 38 7.10 -12.36 -5.64
N ALA A 39 6.04 -12.64 -4.87
CA ALA A 39 6.01 -12.42 -3.43
C ALA A 39 6.35 -13.68 -2.64
N TYR A 40 6.94 -13.52 -1.47
CA TYR A 40 7.33 -14.59 -0.55
C TYR A 40 6.80 -14.32 0.85
N LEU A 41 6.12 -15.31 1.44
CA LEU A 41 5.64 -15.26 2.82
C LEU A 41 6.28 -16.42 3.60
N GLY A 42 6.99 -16.11 4.68
CA GLY A 42 7.72 -17.12 5.45
C GLY A 42 8.76 -17.88 4.61
N GLY A 43 9.46 -17.17 3.71
CA GLY A 43 10.48 -17.75 2.82
C GLY A 43 9.94 -18.55 1.63
N ARG A 44 8.61 -18.72 1.51
CA ARG A 44 7.98 -19.49 0.43
C ARG A 44 7.33 -18.57 -0.58
N ALA A 45 7.60 -18.80 -1.87
CA ALA A 45 6.90 -18.10 -2.94
C ALA A 45 5.39 -18.35 -2.82
N VAL A 46 4.60 -17.28 -2.91
CA VAL A 46 3.13 -17.37 -2.91
C VAL A 46 2.60 -17.10 -4.32
N PRO A 47 1.57 -17.84 -4.77
CA PRO A 47 0.98 -17.60 -6.08
C PRO A 47 0.47 -16.16 -6.21
N ARG A 48 0.76 -15.50 -7.35
CA ARG A 48 0.27 -14.13 -7.61
C ARG A 48 -1.24 -14.03 -7.47
N LEU A 49 -1.98 -15.06 -7.90
CA LEU A 49 -3.42 -15.14 -7.73
C LEU A 49 -3.84 -15.04 -6.26
N ALA A 50 -3.12 -15.65 -5.33
CA ALA A 50 -3.44 -15.58 -3.90
C ALA A 50 -3.30 -14.15 -3.35
N VAL A 51 -2.25 -13.43 -3.77
CA VAL A 51 -2.06 -12.00 -3.44
C VAL A 51 -3.19 -11.16 -4.02
N ARG A 52 -3.56 -11.37 -5.29
CA ARG A 52 -4.68 -10.65 -5.94
C ARG A 52 -6.02 -10.95 -5.29
N GLN A 53 -6.25 -12.19 -4.86
CA GLN A 53 -7.48 -12.54 -4.13
C GLN A 53 -7.53 -11.87 -2.75
N TRP A 54 -6.39 -11.75 -2.08
CA TRP A 54 -6.28 -10.98 -0.84
C TRP A 54 -6.61 -9.50 -1.07
N GLU A 55 -5.98 -8.90 -2.08
CA GLU A 55 -6.21 -7.53 -2.51
C GLU A 55 -7.69 -7.27 -2.88
N ALA A 56 -8.31 -8.17 -3.65
CA ALA A 56 -9.73 -8.06 -4.03
C ALA A 56 -10.67 -8.06 -2.80
N ARG A 57 -10.35 -8.83 -1.75
CA ARG A 57 -11.10 -8.77 -0.48
C ARG A 57 -10.95 -7.40 0.18
N ARG A 58 -9.72 -6.87 0.23
CA ARG A 58 -9.42 -5.57 0.85
C ARG A 58 -10.04 -4.40 0.08
N VAL A 59 -10.11 -4.45 -1.26
CA VAL A 59 -10.82 -3.45 -2.07
C VAL A 59 -12.27 -3.31 -1.60
N ARG A 60 -12.97 -4.42 -1.38
CA ARG A 60 -14.36 -4.39 -0.91
C ARG A 60 -14.47 -3.81 0.50
N VAL A 61 -13.62 -4.23 1.43
CA VAL A 61 -13.58 -3.70 2.79
C VAL A 61 -13.38 -2.18 2.76
N ALA A 62 -12.38 -1.71 2.02
CA ALA A 62 -12.06 -0.30 1.91
C ALA A 62 -13.23 0.48 1.29
N ALA A 63 -13.85 -0.03 0.23
CA ALA A 63 -15.01 0.58 -0.40
C ALA A 63 -16.22 0.68 0.54
N GLU A 64 -16.52 -0.38 1.30
CA GLU A 64 -17.59 -0.38 2.30
C GLU A 64 -17.31 0.64 3.43
N ARG A 65 -16.05 0.80 3.84
CA ARG A 65 -15.64 1.83 4.80
C ARG A 65 -15.84 3.24 4.26
N LEU A 66 -15.43 3.49 3.01
CA LEU A 66 -15.63 4.80 2.35
C LEU A 66 -17.12 5.15 2.19
N ALA A 67 -17.98 4.15 1.98
CA ALA A 67 -19.43 4.33 1.92
C ALA A 67 -20.08 4.71 3.27
N ARG A 68 -19.30 4.88 4.35
CA ARG A 68 -19.76 5.16 5.73
C ARG A 68 -20.68 4.09 6.31
N HIS A 69 -20.62 2.88 5.78
CA HIS A 69 -21.31 1.73 6.34
C HIS A 69 -20.38 1.03 7.34
N LEU A 70 -19.97 1.73 8.41
CA LEU A 70 -18.97 1.23 9.36
C LEU A 70 -19.33 -0.17 9.91
N PRO A 71 -20.59 -0.48 10.30
CA PRO A 71 -20.96 -1.83 10.69
C PRO A 71 -20.73 -2.87 9.57
N THR A 72 -21.06 -2.54 8.32
CA THR A 72 -20.84 -3.42 7.17
C THR A 72 -19.36 -3.61 6.89
N ALA A 73 -18.56 -2.53 6.94
CA ALA A 73 -17.12 -2.60 6.77
C ALA A 73 -16.46 -3.47 7.83
N LEU A 74 -16.88 -3.35 9.10
CA LEU A 74 -16.40 -4.21 10.19
C LEU A 74 -16.79 -5.68 9.97
N LEU A 75 -18.00 -5.97 9.50
CA LEU A 75 -18.41 -7.33 9.14
C LEU A 75 -17.61 -7.87 7.95
N ALA A 76 -17.29 -7.05 6.95
CA ALA A 76 -16.43 -7.45 5.84
C ALA A 76 -14.97 -7.62 6.25
N ASP A 77 -14.46 -6.84 7.19
CA ASP A 77 -13.14 -7.03 7.81
C ASP A 77 -13.08 -8.40 8.51
N LEU A 78 -14.08 -8.71 9.32
CA LEU A 78 -14.20 -10.02 9.99
C LEU A 78 -14.35 -11.16 8.98
N ASP A 79 -15.15 -10.98 7.93
CA ASP A 79 -15.31 -11.97 6.86
C ASP A 79 -13.99 -12.24 6.12
N ALA A 80 -13.29 -11.17 5.74
CA ALA A 80 -12.02 -11.23 5.04
C ALA A 80 -10.95 -11.91 5.90
N LEU A 81 -10.93 -11.62 7.20
CA LEU A 81 -9.99 -12.17 8.17
C LEU A 81 -10.26 -13.65 8.47
N LEU A 82 -11.51 -14.00 8.77
CA LEU A 82 -11.86 -15.33 9.30
C LEU A 82 -12.10 -16.37 8.21
N ARG A 83 -12.78 -16.00 7.12
CA ARG A 83 -13.19 -16.93 6.07
C ARG A 83 -12.30 -16.90 4.83
N ARG A 84 -11.59 -15.79 4.60
CA ARG A 84 -10.71 -15.57 3.43
C ARG A 84 -11.30 -16.10 2.12
N PRO A 85 -12.57 -15.78 1.77
CA PRO A 85 -13.22 -16.35 0.61
C PRO A 85 -12.42 -16.05 -0.67
N ALA A 86 -12.35 -17.04 -1.57
CA ALA A 86 -11.85 -16.80 -2.92
C ALA A 86 -12.70 -15.71 -3.58
N ARG A 87 -12.05 -14.83 -4.34
CA ARG A 87 -12.70 -13.74 -5.06
C ARG A 87 -12.25 -13.73 -6.50
N ASP A 88 -13.15 -13.31 -7.37
CA ASP A 88 -12.77 -12.96 -8.71
C ASP A 88 -11.77 -11.80 -8.67
N THR A 89 -10.77 -11.88 -9.55
CA THR A 89 -9.71 -10.87 -9.70
C THR A 89 -9.77 -10.20 -11.07
N ALA A 90 -10.77 -10.55 -11.90
CA ALA A 90 -11.05 -9.87 -13.15
C ALA A 90 -11.35 -8.39 -12.87
N GLY A 91 -10.63 -7.49 -13.55
CA GLY A 91 -10.81 -6.05 -13.38
C GLY A 91 -10.21 -5.45 -12.10
N LEU A 92 -9.51 -6.24 -11.26
CA LEU A 92 -8.96 -5.76 -9.98
C LEU A 92 -8.07 -4.52 -10.13
N ASP A 93 -7.27 -4.43 -11.19
CA ASP A 93 -6.41 -3.25 -11.42
C ASP A 93 -7.21 -1.98 -11.66
N ARG A 94 -8.32 -2.09 -12.40
CA ARG A 94 -9.28 -0.99 -12.61
C ARG A 94 -9.95 -0.61 -11.30
N ASP A 95 -10.41 -1.59 -10.52
CA ASP A 95 -11.12 -1.35 -9.26
C ASP A 95 -10.19 -0.71 -8.21
N ARG A 96 -8.93 -1.11 -8.17
CA ARG A 96 -7.89 -0.49 -7.33
C ARG A 96 -7.60 0.95 -7.75
N ALA A 97 -7.44 1.20 -9.04
CA ALA A 97 -7.22 2.55 -9.56
C ALA A 97 -8.42 3.47 -9.26
N LEU A 98 -9.64 2.96 -9.41
CA LEU A 98 -10.87 3.68 -9.07
C LEU A 98 -10.94 3.97 -7.56
N LEU A 99 -10.63 2.99 -6.70
CA LEU A 99 -10.61 3.18 -5.25
C LEU A 99 -9.62 4.27 -4.84
N ALA A 100 -8.43 4.30 -5.42
CA ALA A 100 -7.45 5.35 -5.18
C ALA A 100 -7.97 6.73 -5.65
N ALA A 101 -8.57 6.81 -6.84
CA ALA A 101 -9.16 8.04 -7.35
C ALA A 101 -10.28 8.58 -6.43
N VAL A 102 -11.19 7.71 -5.96
CA VAL A 102 -12.24 8.09 -5.01
C VAL A 102 -11.65 8.64 -3.70
N LYS A 103 -10.60 8.02 -3.16
CA LYS A 103 -9.93 8.53 -1.94
C LYS A 103 -9.33 9.92 -2.17
N LEU A 104 -8.66 10.14 -3.30
CA LEU A 104 -8.10 11.44 -3.68
C LEU A 104 -9.19 12.49 -3.84
N GLU A 105 -10.28 12.18 -4.56
CA GLU A 105 -11.43 13.08 -4.76
C GLU A 105 -12.14 13.43 -3.46
N MET A 106 -12.19 12.50 -2.50
CA MET A 106 -12.72 12.80 -1.16
C MET A 106 -11.91 13.87 -0.44
N GLY A 107 -10.60 13.93 -0.70
CA GLY A 107 -9.67 14.83 -0.07
C GLY A 107 -9.33 14.44 1.38
N GLU A 108 -8.17 14.89 1.84
CA GLU A 108 -7.62 14.57 3.16
C GLU A 108 -8.58 14.89 4.30
N ALA A 109 -9.15 16.10 4.33
CA ALA A 109 -10.01 16.55 5.42
C ALA A 109 -11.23 15.63 5.61
N ARG A 110 -11.78 15.09 4.51
CA ARG A 110 -12.91 14.16 4.56
C ARG A 110 -12.46 12.76 5.00
N LEU A 111 -11.32 12.28 4.51
CA LEU A 111 -10.75 10.99 4.90
C LEU A 111 -10.39 10.97 6.39
N ARG A 112 -9.75 12.00 6.92
CA ARG A 112 -9.45 12.12 8.34
C ARG A 112 -10.72 12.14 9.19
N ARG A 113 -11.75 12.86 8.77
CA ARG A 113 -13.04 12.89 9.47
C ARG A 113 -13.72 11.52 9.48
N LEU A 114 -13.64 10.79 8.36
CA LEU A 114 -14.15 9.42 8.25
C LEU A 114 -13.44 8.48 9.23
N LEU A 115 -12.11 8.61 9.35
CA LEU A 115 -11.27 7.72 10.15
C LEU A 115 -11.07 8.19 11.60
N ALA A 116 -11.55 9.37 11.97
CA ALA A 116 -11.39 9.93 13.31
C ALA A 116 -11.81 8.96 14.44
N PRO A 117 -12.93 8.21 14.33
CA PRO A 117 -13.29 7.23 15.36
C PRO A 117 -12.26 6.11 15.53
N ASP A 118 -11.72 5.59 14.42
CA ASP A 118 -10.67 4.57 14.46
C ASP A 118 -9.41 5.11 15.13
N LEU A 119 -8.99 6.31 14.73
CA LEU A 119 -7.79 6.97 15.24
C LEU A 119 -7.88 7.32 16.73
N ALA A 120 -9.08 7.69 17.20
CA ALA A 120 -9.34 7.97 18.61
C ALA A 120 -9.11 6.73 19.50
N LEU A 121 -9.29 5.53 18.94
CA LEU A 121 -9.06 4.25 19.62
C LEU A 121 -7.65 3.71 19.40
N SER A 122 -7.17 3.71 18.16
CA SER A 122 -5.90 3.09 17.79
C SER A 122 -4.68 3.87 18.28
N THR A 123 -4.75 5.20 18.32
CA THR A 123 -3.63 6.06 18.76
C THR A 123 -3.24 5.81 20.23
N PRO A 124 -4.14 5.91 21.23
CA PRO A 124 -3.78 5.64 22.61
C PRO A 124 -3.38 4.18 22.84
N ALA A 125 -4.04 3.22 22.17
CA ALA A 125 -3.68 1.81 22.25
C ALA A 125 -2.25 1.53 21.72
N GLY A 126 -1.89 2.12 20.58
CA GLY A 126 -0.54 2.02 20.01
C GLY A 126 0.52 2.59 20.95
N ARG A 127 0.29 3.77 21.54
CA ARG A 127 1.20 4.37 22.53
C ARG A 127 1.32 3.54 23.80
N LEU A 128 0.24 2.93 24.27
CA LEU A 128 0.27 2.10 25.48
C LEU A 128 1.06 0.81 25.23
N THR A 129 0.77 0.13 24.12
CA THR A 129 1.41 -1.16 23.79
C THR A 129 2.89 -1.02 23.47
N SER A 130 3.35 0.09 22.91
CA SER A 130 4.77 0.27 22.61
C SER A 130 5.66 0.48 23.84
N ARG A 131 5.09 0.94 24.98
CA ARG A 131 5.83 1.12 26.25
C ARG A 131 6.42 -0.16 26.82
N PHE A 132 5.89 -1.33 26.43
CA PHE A 132 6.42 -2.62 26.87
C PHE A 132 7.77 -2.98 26.24
N GLY A 133 8.22 -2.27 25.20
CA GLY A 133 9.55 -2.43 24.60
C GLY A 133 9.82 -3.78 23.92
N ARG A 134 8.78 -4.61 23.74
CA ARG A 134 8.87 -5.91 23.05
C ARG A 134 8.25 -5.80 21.67
N TRP A 135 8.90 -6.40 20.69
CA TRP A 135 8.52 -6.27 19.28
C TRP A 135 8.28 -7.63 18.62
N ALA A 136 7.25 -7.70 17.79
CA ALA A 136 6.96 -8.80 16.88
C ALA A 136 7.15 -8.30 15.44
N VAL A 137 7.91 -9.04 14.63
CA VAL A 137 8.29 -8.59 13.28
C VAL A 137 7.45 -9.32 12.22
N SER A 138 6.67 -8.55 11.45
CA SER A 138 6.08 -8.99 10.20
C SER A 138 7.15 -9.04 9.12
N ARG A 139 7.23 -10.13 8.37
CA ARG A 139 8.19 -10.30 7.27
C ARG A 139 7.52 -10.82 6.01
N ALA A 140 7.88 -10.23 4.89
CA ALA A 140 7.56 -10.68 3.54
C ALA A 140 8.76 -10.36 2.63
N ALA A 141 8.79 -10.88 1.41
CA ALA A 141 9.74 -10.43 0.40
C ALA A 141 9.06 -10.33 -0.96
N VAL A 142 9.63 -9.52 -1.84
CA VAL A 142 9.22 -9.40 -3.25
C VAL A 142 10.47 -9.43 -4.12
N THR A 143 10.43 -10.16 -5.23
CA THR A 143 11.48 -10.15 -6.25
C THR A 143 10.95 -9.64 -7.58
N SER A 144 11.79 -8.91 -8.30
CA SER A 144 11.58 -8.49 -9.68
C SER A 144 12.71 -9.01 -10.54
N SER A 145 12.42 -9.41 -11.79
CA SER A 145 13.45 -9.68 -12.81
C SER A 145 13.85 -8.43 -13.60
N THR A 146 13.31 -7.27 -13.24
CA THR A 146 13.48 -6.00 -13.97
C THR A 146 13.75 -4.85 -13.00
N GLY A 147 14.61 -3.91 -13.41
CA GLY A 147 15.06 -2.79 -12.59
C GLY A 147 16.19 -3.18 -11.63
N SER A 148 16.53 -2.27 -10.72
CA SER A 148 17.55 -2.46 -9.68
C SER A 148 17.02 -2.07 -8.31
N ALA A 149 17.67 -2.56 -7.25
CA ALA A 149 17.36 -2.24 -5.87
C ALA A 149 17.46 -0.73 -5.60
N GLN A 150 18.55 -0.10 -6.05
CA GLN A 150 18.74 1.34 -5.91
C GLN A 150 17.69 2.10 -6.71
N GLY A 151 17.44 1.70 -7.96
CA GLY A 151 16.46 2.36 -8.81
C GLY A 151 15.04 2.31 -8.26
N PHE A 152 14.63 1.19 -7.64
CA PHE A 152 13.35 1.10 -6.95
C PHE A 152 13.29 2.02 -5.72
N ALA A 153 14.35 2.04 -4.89
CA ALA A 153 14.40 2.88 -3.70
C ALA A 153 14.36 4.37 -4.04
N ASP A 154 15.11 4.79 -5.07
CA ASP A 154 15.10 6.17 -5.59
C ASP A 154 13.73 6.53 -6.15
N TRP A 155 13.14 5.64 -6.96
CA TRP A 155 11.80 5.83 -7.50
C TRP A 155 10.77 6.02 -6.40
N PHE A 156 10.77 5.16 -5.38
CA PHE A 156 9.82 5.21 -4.26
C PHE A 156 9.99 6.52 -3.46
N THR A 157 11.22 6.87 -3.13
CA THR A 157 11.53 8.10 -2.38
C THR A 157 11.10 9.34 -3.17
N ALA A 158 11.38 9.37 -4.47
CA ALA A 158 10.99 10.47 -5.35
C ALA A 158 9.47 10.66 -5.37
N ARG A 159 8.66 9.59 -5.36
CA ARG A 159 7.17 9.71 -5.27
C ARG A 159 6.74 10.44 -4.01
N GLY A 160 7.38 10.16 -2.88
CA GLY A 160 7.12 10.86 -1.62
C GLY A 160 7.46 12.35 -1.71
N VAL A 161 8.63 12.68 -2.29
CA VAL A 161 9.11 14.06 -2.43
C VAL A 161 8.24 14.90 -3.37
N VAL A 162 7.84 14.35 -4.51
CA VAL A 162 7.00 15.09 -5.49
C VAL A 162 5.50 15.07 -5.14
N GLY A 163 5.11 14.36 -4.07
CA GLY A 163 3.71 14.25 -3.65
C GLY A 163 2.84 13.44 -4.62
N ASP A 164 3.38 12.38 -5.24
CA ASP A 164 2.60 11.45 -6.09
C ASP A 164 1.74 10.51 -5.23
N GLU A 165 0.77 11.10 -4.53
CA GLU A 165 -0.15 10.38 -3.64
C GLU A 165 -0.94 9.31 -4.41
N ARG A 166 -1.23 9.53 -5.70
CA ARG A 166 -1.97 8.56 -6.52
C ARG A 166 -1.22 7.25 -6.64
N THR A 167 0.07 7.28 -6.98
CA THR A 167 0.90 6.08 -7.09
C THR A 167 1.06 5.38 -5.74
N LEU A 168 1.27 6.14 -4.66
CA LEU A 168 1.46 5.60 -3.32
C LEU A 168 0.17 4.94 -2.77
N LEU A 169 -0.98 5.59 -2.94
CA LEU A 169 -2.28 5.07 -2.51
C LEU A 169 -2.75 3.88 -3.36
N ALA A 170 -2.46 3.88 -4.66
CA ALA A 170 -2.90 2.82 -5.56
C ALA A 170 -2.20 1.48 -5.32
N ALA A 171 -1.20 1.38 -4.45
CA ALA A 171 -0.50 0.12 -4.20
C ALA A 171 -1.24 -0.83 -3.26
N CYS A 172 -2.04 -0.32 -2.33
CA CYS A 172 -2.80 -1.16 -1.41
C CYS A 172 -4.17 -0.56 -1.11
N PRO A 173 -5.26 -1.35 -1.17
CA PRO A 173 -6.60 -0.86 -0.82
C PRO A 173 -6.72 -0.33 0.61
N ASP A 174 -5.81 -0.72 1.49
CA ASP A 174 -5.77 -0.35 2.89
C ASP A 174 -5.19 1.06 3.15
N HIS A 175 -4.53 1.67 2.15
CA HIS A 175 -3.94 3.01 2.28
C HIS A 175 -5.01 4.10 2.13
N TYR A 176 -5.13 5.00 3.10
CA TYR A 176 -6.03 6.16 3.00
C TYR A 176 -5.29 7.47 2.81
N LEU A 177 -4.07 7.59 3.35
CA LEU A 177 -3.18 8.72 3.15
C LEU A 177 -1.74 8.20 3.14
N ILE A 178 -0.94 8.58 2.15
CA ILE A 178 0.52 8.41 2.15
C ILE A 178 1.12 9.63 1.49
N ARG A 179 1.90 10.40 2.24
CA ARG A 179 2.53 11.63 1.74
C ARG A 179 3.73 12.04 2.58
N ASN A 180 4.49 13.00 2.08
CA ASN A 180 5.39 13.78 2.90
C ASN A 180 4.59 14.91 3.61
N PRO A 181 4.56 14.99 4.95
CA PRO A 181 3.79 16.01 5.66
C PRO A 181 4.54 17.34 5.79
N GLU A 182 5.84 17.38 5.51
CA GLU A 182 6.73 18.51 5.76
C GLU A 182 7.75 18.64 4.62
N PRO A 183 7.51 19.52 3.62
CA PRO A 183 8.34 19.60 2.41
C PRO A 183 9.85 19.82 2.68
N GLY A 184 10.22 20.43 3.81
CA GLY A 184 11.63 20.62 4.21
C GLY A 184 12.28 19.41 4.88
N ARG A 185 11.54 18.31 5.07
CA ARG A 185 11.96 17.07 5.71
C ARG A 185 11.60 15.88 4.81
N PRO A 186 12.33 15.66 3.69
CA PRO A 186 11.99 14.63 2.70
C PRO A 186 12.03 13.20 3.25
N GLU A 187 12.69 12.97 4.38
CA GLU A 187 12.76 11.69 5.10
C GLU A 187 11.49 11.36 5.90
N LEU A 188 10.52 12.27 5.98
CA LEU A 188 9.27 12.04 6.69
C LEU A 188 8.19 11.52 5.76
N GLN A 189 7.45 10.50 6.22
CA GLN A 189 6.28 9.98 5.52
C GLN A 189 5.12 9.77 6.50
N GLU A 190 4.05 10.50 6.29
CA GLU A 190 2.80 10.31 7.02
C GLU A 190 1.97 9.22 6.32
N VAL A 191 1.51 8.26 7.11
CA VAL A 191 0.65 7.17 6.66
C VAL A 191 -0.61 7.13 7.52
N VAL A 192 -1.76 6.99 6.86
CA VAL A 192 -3.03 6.59 7.49
C VAL A 192 -3.56 5.37 6.76
N GLU A 193 -3.65 4.24 7.46
CA GLU A 193 -3.99 2.96 6.84
C GLU A 193 -4.60 1.95 7.81
N VAL A 194 -5.16 0.88 7.24
CA VAL A 194 -5.54 -0.33 7.98
C VAL A 194 -4.50 -1.42 7.67
N THR A 195 -3.56 -1.68 8.58
CA THR A 195 -2.40 -2.58 8.34
C THR A 195 -2.77 -4.07 8.18
N GLY A 196 -3.35 -4.48 7.05
CA GLY A 196 -3.54 -5.85 6.55
C GLY A 196 -4.50 -6.78 7.29
N GLY A 197 -4.51 -6.72 8.62
CA GLY A 197 -5.43 -7.43 9.52
C GLY A 197 -5.79 -6.61 10.76
N ALA A 198 -5.42 -5.33 10.78
CA ALA A 198 -6.05 -4.37 11.69
C ALA A 198 -7.52 -4.21 11.31
N VAL A 199 -8.37 -3.98 12.30
CA VAL A 199 -9.79 -3.63 12.09
C VAL A 199 -9.99 -2.11 12.11
N LEU A 200 -9.09 -1.39 12.79
CA LEU A 200 -9.09 0.06 12.92
C LEU A 200 -7.95 0.65 12.10
N ALA A 201 -8.21 1.79 11.45
CA ALA A 201 -7.14 2.58 10.87
C ALA A 201 -6.18 3.10 11.95
N ALA A 202 -4.91 3.17 11.61
CA ALA A 202 -3.86 3.80 12.39
C ALA A 202 -3.27 4.97 11.61
N ARG A 203 -2.72 5.94 12.34
CA ARG A 203 -1.93 7.04 11.79
C ARG A 203 -0.55 6.98 12.40
N PHE A 204 0.48 7.08 11.57
CA PHE A 204 1.86 7.17 12.02
C PHE A 204 2.71 7.97 11.05
N LEU A 205 3.81 8.49 11.58
CA LEU A 205 4.86 9.17 10.83
C LEU A 205 6.09 8.26 10.82
N ILE A 206 6.52 7.83 9.64
CA ILE A 206 7.81 7.17 9.48
C ILE A 206 8.86 8.27 9.33
N ASP A 207 9.89 8.22 10.17
CA ASP A 207 11.08 9.05 10.03
C ASP A 207 12.23 8.17 9.53
N TYR A 208 12.54 8.27 8.23
CA TYR A 208 13.62 7.52 7.60
C TYR A 208 15.02 8.02 8.01
N GLY A 209 15.12 9.17 8.70
CA GLY A 209 16.34 9.64 9.34
C GLY A 209 16.61 8.99 10.69
N ASP A 210 15.57 8.53 11.40
CA ASP A 210 15.67 7.88 12.72
C ASP A 210 15.58 6.36 12.60
N HIS A 211 16.73 5.70 12.47
CA HIS A 211 16.83 4.24 12.32
C HIS A 211 17.63 3.57 13.45
N ASP A 212 18.17 4.35 14.39
CA ASP A 212 18.96 3.86 15.51
C ASP A 212 18.13 3.02 16.48
N GLY A 213 18.66 1.84 16.81
CA GLY A 213 18.05 0.91 17.76
C GLY A 213 16.80 0.21 17.23
N LEU A 214 16.53 0.24 15.91
CA LEU A 214 15.42 -0.51 15.33
C LEU A 214 15.49 -2.00 15.72
N PRO A 215 14.36 -2.62 16.13
CA PRO A 215 14.30 -4.01 16.59
C PRO A 215 14.25 -5.01 15.42
N ILE A 216 14.84 -4.64 14.29
CA ILE A 216 14.93 -5.42 13.07
C ILE A 216 16.40 -5.40 12.67
N ALA A 217 17.04 -6.57 12.70
CA ALA A 217 18.45 -6.70 12.36
C ALA A 217 18.73 -6.27 10.92
N GLU A 218 19.89 -5.64 10.74
CA GLU A 218 20.46 -5.39 9.42
C GLU A 218 20.99 -6.68 8.80
N ASP A 219 20.80 -6.83 7.51
CA ASP A 219 21.48 -7.86 6.72
C ASP A 219 22.52 -7.19 5.81
N PRO A 220 23.83 -7.41 6.04
CA PRO A 220 24.90 -6.84 5.23
C PRO A 220 24.83 -7.24 3.74
N ALA A 221 24.14 -8.33 3.40
CA ALA A 221 23.94 -8.74 2.00
C ALA A 221 22.96 -7.82 1.24
N PHE A 222 22.28 -6.90 1.93
CA PHE A 222 21.33 -5.95 1.36
C PHE A 222 21.84 -4.51 1.52
N GLY A 223 22.42 -3.99 0.43
CA GLY A 223 23.10 -2.70 0.39
C GLY A 223 22.18 -1.48 0.35
N VAL A 224 20.92 -1.64 -0.07
CA VAL A 224 19.94 -0.55 -0.20
C VAL A 224 18.87 -0.67 0.88
N ARG A 225 18.47 0.43 1.52
CA ARG A 225 17.61 0.40 2.71
C ARG A 225 16.59 1.52 2.73
N LEU A 226 15.37 1.18 3.12
CA LEU A 226 14.32 2.10 3.52
C LEU A 226 13.94 1.72 4.95
N ALA A 227 14.49 2.44 5.93
CA ALA A 227 14.37 2.08 7.35
C ALA A 227 14.11 3.32 8.20
N GLY A 228 13.27 3.17 9.22
CA GLY A 228 12.90 4.27 10.09
C GLY A 228 11.95 3.85 11.21
N TRP A 229 11.91 4.62 12.28
CA TRP A 229 10.91 4.47 13.33
C TRP A 229 9.56 5.05 12.87
N ALA A 230 8.49 4.30 13.12
CA ALA A 230 7.12 4.78 13.01
C ALA A 230 6.70 5.40 14.35
N ARG A 231 6.25 6.67 14.31
CA ARG A 231 5.91 7.47 15.48
C ARG A 231 4.43 7.85 15.46
N ALA A 232 3.80 7.77 16.64
CA ALA A 232 2.50 8.39 16.85
C ALA A 232 2.65 9.91 16.98
N GLU A 233 1.53 10.64 16.92
CA GLU A 233 1.49 12.04 17.33
C GLU A 233 2.13 12.21 18.73
N GLY A 234 2.85 13.31 18.96
CA GLY A 234 3.65 13.50 20.17
C GLY A 234 4.96 12.70 20.22
N GLY A 235 5.33 12.03 19.12
CA GLY A 235 6.66 11.47 18.90
C GLY A 235 6.91 10.09 19.51
N ALA A 236 5.95 9.44 20.16
CA ALA A 236 6.15 8.10 20.71
C ALA A 236 6.44 7.07 19.61
N ARG A 237 7.52 6.29 19.72
CA ARG A 237 7.79 5.14 18.84
C ARG A 237 6.70 4.09 19.04
N ILE A 238 6.00 3.71 17.96
CA ILE A 238 4.90 2.74 17.97
C ILE A 238 5.11 1.57 17.02
N GLY A 239 6.12 1.62 16.17
CA GLY A 239 6.50 0.59 15.21
C GLY A 239 7.82 0.94 14.56
N GLY A 240 8.37 0.07 13.74
CA GLY A 240 9.59 0.36 12.99
C GLY A 240 9.59 -0.37 11.66
N VAL A 241 10.14 0.25 10.63
CA VAL A 241 10.27 -0.31 9.29
C VAL A 241 11.75 -0.53 9.00
N ARG A 242 12.08 -1.65 8.37
CA ARG A 242 13.37 -1.88 7.74
C ARG A 242 13.15 -2.75 6.52
N HIS A 243 12.98 -2.10 5.36
CA HIS A 243 13.03 -2.75 4.07
C HIS A 243 14.47 -2.74 3.57
N GLN A 244 14.96 -3.89 3.14
CA GLN A 244 16.33 -4.08 2.70
C GLN A 244 16.31 -4.67 1.30
N LEU A 245 17.06 -4.06 0.39
CA LEU A 245 17.05 -4.39 -1.01
C LEU A 245 18.46 -4.69 -1.51
N ARG A 246 18.54 -5.61 -2.47
CA ARG A 246 19.77 -5.95 -3.18
C ARG A 246 19.44 -6.29 -4.63
N ASP A 247 20.41 -6.06 -5.51
CA ASP A 247 20.34 -6.61 -6.86
C ASP A 247 20.54 -8.12 -6.82
N GLU A 248 19.85 -8.83 -7.71
CA GLU A 248 20.05 -10.27 -7.89
C GLU A 248 21.09 -10.53 -8.99
N PRO A 249 21.98 -11.52 -8.86
CA PRO A 249 23.05 -11.78 -9.84
C PRO A 249 22.56 -12.02 -11.28
N GLY A 250 21.31 -12.48 -11.45
CA GLY A 250 20.66 -12.71 -12.74
C GLY A 250 19.94 -11.48 -13.32
N GLY A 251 20.12 -10.31 -12.72
CA GLY A 251 19.36 -9.10 -13.02
C GLY A 251 18.08 -8.98 -12.18
N GLY A 252 17.53 -7.77 -12.13
CA GLY A 252 16.44 -7.45 -11.22
C GLY A 252 16.93 -7.29 -9.78
N PHE A 253 15.99 -7.38 -8.84
CA PHE A 253 16.29 -7.14 -7.43
C PHE A 253 15.34 -7.90 -6.50
N ARG A 254 15.75 -8.01 -5.24
CA ARG A 254 14.97 -8.54 -4.13
C ARG A 254 14.80 -7.47 -3.06
N ALA A 255 13.57 -7.34 -2.58
CA ALA A 255 13.22 -6.55 -1.41
C ALA A 255 12.79 -7.48 -0.26
N GLU A 256 13.56 -7.50 0.82
CA GLU A 256 13.19 -8.10 2.11
C GLU A 256 12.46 -7.04 2.94
N LEU A 257 11.21 -7.32 3.28
CA LEU A 257 10.30 -6.37 3.88
C LEU A 257 10.08 -6.73 5.34
N ALA A 258 10.40 -5.82 6.26
CA ALA A 258 10.18 -6.06 7.68
C ALA A 258 9.56 -4.85 8.37
N VAL A 259 8.52 -5.12 9.17
CA VAL A 259 7.85 -4.13 10.02
C VAL A 259 7.69 -4.69 11.42
N ALA A 260 8.17 -3.95 12.42
CA ALA A 260 8.07 -4.25 13.82
C ALA A 260 6.80 -3.63 14.42
N PHE A 261 6.03 -4.48 15.09
CA PHE A 261 4.83 -4.13 15.84
C PHE A 261 5.06 -4.39 17.33
N PRO A 262 4.37 -3.68 18.25
CA PRO A 262 4.37 -4.06 19.65
C PRO A 262 3.94 -5.52 19.83
N ALA A 263 4.71 -6.32 20.56
CA ALA A 263 4.49 -7.76 20.68
C ALA A 263 3.20 -8.14 21.43
N THR A 264 2.57 -7.17 22.09
CA THR A 264 1.26 -7.31 22.74
C THR A 264 0.10 -7.26 21.76
N LEU A 265 0.33 -6.80 20.52
CA LEU A 265 -0.70 -6.84 19.49
C LEU A 265 -1.04 -8.29 19.12
N PRO A 266 -2.30 -8.56 18.74
CA PRO A 266 -2.69 -9.89 18.33
C PRO A 266 -1.83 -10.48 17.20
N ARG A 267 -1.45 -11.75 17.34
CA ARG A 267 -0.57 -12.43 16.37
C ARG A 267 -1.09 -12.40 14.93
N TRP A 268 -2.41 -12.48 14.75
CA TRP A 268 -3.01 -12.42 13.41
C TRP A 268 -2.73 -11.09 12.71
N MET A 269 -2.61 -9.97 13.42
CA MET A 269 -2.25 -8.68 12.80
C MET A 269 -0.88 -8.79 12.12
N VAL A 270 0.09 -9.38 12.80
CA VAL A 270 1.44 -9.61 12.24
C VAL A 270 1.39 -10.59 11.07
N THR A 271 0.55 -11.62 11.12
CA THR A 271 0.41 -12.60 10.03
C THR A 271 -0.27 -12.00 8.79
N GLU A 272 -1.35 -11.25 8.96
CA GLU A 272 -2.08 -10.59 7.87
C GLU A 272 -1.29 -9.43 7.27
N HIS A 273 -0.53 -8.70 8.09
CA HIS A 273 0.33 -7.64 7.60
C HIS A 273 1.37 -8.14 6.58
N ARG A 274 1.77 -9.42 6.62
CA ARG A 274 2.64 -9.99 5.57
C ARG A 274 1.97 -10.01 4.19
N TRP A 275 0.65 -10.20 4.14
CA TRP A 275 -0.11 -10.13 2.89
C TRP A 275 -0.26 -8.70 2.38
N HIS A 276 -0.39 -7.75 3.30
CA HIS A 276 -0.37 -6.32 3.00
C HIS A 276 0.97 -5.92 2.36
N LEU A 277 2.10 -6.27 3.00
CA LEU A 277 3.45 -6.07 2.44
C LEU A 277 3.61 -6.72 1.05
N ALA A 278 3.14 -7.96 0.88
CA ALA A 278 3.20 -8.64 -0.42
C ALA A 278 2.37 -7.93 -1.49
N CYS A 279 1.17 -7.44 -1.15
CA CYS A 279 0.31 -6.70 -2.06
C CYS A 279 0.93 -5.36 -2.45
N GLU A 280 1.25 -4.52 -1.47
CA GLU A 280 1.71 -3.15 -1.70
C GLU A 280 3.03 -3.13 -2.49
N PHE A 281 4.03 -3.93 -2.09
CA PHE A 281 5.32 -3.93 -2.76
C PHE A 281 5.23 -4.60 -4.12
N SER A 282 4.38 -5.61 -4.32
CA SER A 282 4.16 -6.15 -5.68
C SER A 282 3.58 -5.09 -6.61
N ASN A 283 2.66 -4.25 -6.12
CA ASN A 283 2.07 -3.19 -6.93
C ASN A 283 3.02 -2.01 -7.15
N TRP A 284 3.79 -1.59 -6.14
CA TRP A 284 4.83 -0.57 -6.30
C TRP A 284 5.95 -1.02 -7.22
N VAL A 285 6.42 -2.26 -7.10
CA VAL A 285 7.44 -2.82 -7.99
C VAL A 285 6.91 -2.86 -9.43
N ALA A 286 5.67 -3.28 -9.65
CA ALA A 286 5.07 -3.25 -10.99
C ALA A 286 4.95 -1.83 -11.56
N ALA A 287 4.61 -0.84 -10.73
CA ALA A 287 4.56 0.57 -11.13
C ALA A 287 5.96 1.09 -11.49
N TYR A 288 6.98 0.78 -10.69
CA TYR A 288 8.37 1.11 -10.98
C TYR A 288 8.84 0.50 -12.30
N THR A 289 8.64 -0.81 -12.52
CA THR A 289 9.09 -1.47 -13.74
C THR A 289 8.39 -0.97 -14.99
N ALA A 290 7.14 -0.51 -14.89
CA ALA A 290 6.44 0.14 -15.99
C ALA A 290 7.14 1.42 -16.43
N THR A 291 7.64 2.24 -15.49
CA THR A 291 8.39 3.48 -15.83
C THR A 291 9.70 3.24 -16.56
N LEU A 292 10.27 2.03 -16.45
CA LEU A 292 11.49 1.65 -17.16
C LEU A 292 11.22 1.28 -18.63
N GLY A 293 9.99 0.84 -18.94
CA GLY A 293 9.56 0.46 -20.28
C GLY A 293 9.23 1.64 -21.19
N ASP A 294 9.03 2.83 -20.63
CA ASP A 294 8.58 4.01 -21.38
C ASP A 294 9.72 4.80 -22.07
N GLY A 295 10.98 4.40 -21.90
CA GLY A 295 12.16 5.09 -22.48
C GLY A 295 12.34 6.52 -21.98
N PRO A 296 13.50 7.18 -22.24
CA PRO A 296 13.64 8.60 -21.91
C PRO A 296 12.70 9.40 -22.83
N VAL A 297 11.80 10.18 -22.22
CA VAL A 297 11.03 11.21 -22.92
C VAL A 297 12.04 12.15 -23.59
N GLY A 298 12.11 12.10 -24.92
CA GLY A 298 13.04 12.88 -25.70
C GLY A 298 12.95 14.36 -25.33
N ALA A 299 14.10 14.94 -25.04
CA ALA A 299 14.29 16.38 -25.15
C ALA A 299 14.00 16.76 -26.61
N GLY A 300 12.81 17.30 -26.85
CA GLY A 300 12.45 17.92 -28.11
C GLY A 300 13.31 19.15 -28.33
N SER A 301 14.14 19.06 -29.37
CA SER A 301 14.73 20.16 -30.13
C SER A 301 13.71 21.20 -30.56
#